data_AF-A0A660N9Z3-F1
#
_entry.id   AF-A0A660N9Z3-F1
#
_cell.length_a   1.000
_cell.length_b   1.000
_cell.length_c   1.000
_cell.angle_alpha   90.00
_cell.angle_beta   90.00
_cell.angle_gamma   90.00
#
_symmetry.space_group_name_H-M   'P 1'
#
loop_
_entity.id
_entity.type
_entity.pdbx_description
1 polymer ?
#
loop_
_entity_poly.entity_id
_entity_poly.type
_entity_poly.pdbx_seq_one_letter_code
_entity_poly.pdbx_strand_id
1 'polypeptide(L)'
;MMLKRLRSWQPEASEEQLSAFIQEHGMLLELLDESWQKFVKQRAELFQAASPVYESHYAEGFSVDDLRHEPVTNAELMAFLSAFDRERTHNDRPFGDHVEYAEQDWEIEE
;
A
#
# COMPACT_ATOMS: atom_id res chain seq x y z
N MET A 1 -15.30 -19.53 -21.86
CA MET A 1 -14.65 -18.68 -20.83
C MET A 1 -15.66 -17.94 -19.97
N MET A 2 -16.70 -17.32 -20.54
CA MET A 2 -17.73 -16.57 -19.80
C MET A 2 -18.42 -17.36 -18.68
N LEU A 3 -18.77 -18.62 -18.92
CA LEU A 3 -19.50 -19.44 -17.94
C LEU A 3 -18.72 -19.63 -16.63
N LYS A 4 -17.39 -19.83 -16.71
CA LYS A 4 -16.53 -19.93 -15.52
C LYS A 4 -16.46 -18.60 -14.75
N ARG A 5 -16.41 -17.47 -15.45
CA ARG A 5 -16.39 -16.13 -14.83
C ARG A 5 -17.74 -15.81 -14.17
N LEU A 6 -18.86 -16.12 -14.83
CA LEU A 6 -20.18 -15.95 -14.24
C LEU A 6 -20.39 -16.88 -13.03
N ARG A 7 -19.84 -18.10 -13.07
CA ARG A 7 -19.85 -19.00 -11.91
C ARG A 7 -19.11 -18.42 -10.71
N SER A 8 -18.01 -17.68 -10.92
CA SER A 8 -17.32 -16.98 -9.82
C SER A 8 -18.13 -15.81 -9.25
N TRP A 9 -18.99 -15.18 -10.05
CA TRP A 9 -19.82 -14.05 -9.61
C TRP A 9 -21.16 -14.51 -9.00
N GLN A 10 -21.68 -15.64 -9.47
CA GLN A 10 -22.95 -16.24 -9.08
C GLN A 10 -22.72 -17.74 -8.84
N PRO A 11 -22.16 -18.11 -7.68
CA PRO A 11 -21.81 -19.50 -7.38
C PRO A 11 -23.02 -20.42 -7.18
N GLU A 12 -24.17 -19.84 -6.81
CA GLU A 12 -25.42 -20.55 -6.52
C GLU A 12 -26.27 -20.84 -7.78
N ALA A 13 -26.06 -20.10 -8.86
CA ALA A 13 -26.82 -20.29 -10.11
C ALA A 13 -26.51 -21.67 -10.73
N SER A 14 -27.53 -22.33 -11.27
CA SER A 14 -27.35 -23.56 -12.07
C SER A 14 -26.67 -23.26 -13.41
N GLU A 15 -26.05 -24.29 -14.01
CA GLU A 15 -25.39 -24.14 -15.31
C GLU A 15 -26.36 -23.74 -16.43
N GLU A 16 -27.62 -24.20 -16.36
CA GLU A 16 -28.69 -23.85 -17.29
C GLU A 16 -29.08 -22.37 -17.18
N GLN A 17 -29.23 -21.85 -15.96
CA GLN A 17 -29.49 -20.43 -15.71
C GLN A 17 -28.35 -19.54 -16.22
N LEU A 18 -27.10 -19.94 -15.97
CA LEU A 18 -25.93 -19.22 -16.46
C LEU A 18 -25.86 -19.25 -17.99
N SER A 19 -26.21 -20.37 -18.61
CA SER A 19 -26.20 -20.52 -20.07
C SER A 19 -27.30 -19.70 -20.74
N ALA A 20 -28.51 -19.69 -20.17
CA ALA A 20 -29.62 -18.85 -20.64
C ALA A 20 -29.26 -17.36 -20.55
N PHE A 21 -28.66 -16.94 -19.42
CA PHE A 21 -28.20 -15.57 -19.23
C PHE A 21 -27.13 -15.16 -20.26
N ILE A 22 -26.18 -16.04 -20.57
CA ILE A 22 -25.18 -15.80 -21.63
C ILE A 22 -25.85 -15.65 -22.99
N GLN A 23 -26.86 -16.46 -23.30
CA GLN A 23 -27.56 -16.37 -24.59
C GLN A 23 -28.37 -15.08 -24.72
N GLU A 24 -29.06 -14.65 -23.66
CA GLU A 24 -29.85 -13.42 -23.67
C GLU A 24 -28.99 -12.15 -23.66
N HIS A 25 -27.83 -12.18 -23.00
CA HIS A 25 -26.98 -11.00 -22.77
C HIS A 25 -25.58 -11.10 -23.37
N GLY A 26 -25.36 -12.00 -24.32
CA GLY A 26 -24.04 -12.30 -24.88
C GLY A 26 -23.30 -11.06 -25.40
N MET A 27 -23.99 -10.21 -26.15
CA MET A 27 -23.42 -8.97 -26.70
C MET A 27 -22.93 -7.99 -25.60
N LEU A 28 -23.68 -7.87 -24.49
CA LEU A 28 -23.29 -7.02 -23.37
C LEU A 28 -22.07 -7.60 -22.65
N LEU A 29 -22.02 -8.93 -22.50
CA LEU A 29 -20.89 -9.61 -21.88
C LEU A 29 -19.63 -9.48 -22.74
N GLU A 30 -19.73 -9.54 -24.06
CA GLU A 30 -18.63 -9.29 -24.98
C GLU A 30 -18.14 -7.83 -24.88
N LEU A 31 -19.05 -6.86 -24.90
CA LEU A 31 -18.69 -5.44 -24.73
C LEU A 31 -18.02 -5.18 -23.37
N LEU A 32 -18.51 -5.84 -22.31
CA LEU A 32 -17.89 -5.74 -20.99
C LEU A 32 -16.46 -6.28 -21.01
N ASP A 33 -16.20 -7.42 -21.66
CA ASP A 33 -14.85 -7.97 -21.73
C ASP A 33 -13.92 -7.10 -22.59
N GLU A 34 -14.40 -6.59 -23.73
CA GLU A 34 -13.62 -5.65 -24.55
C GLU A 34 -13.31 -4.34 -23.83
N SER A 35 -14.29 -3.76 -23.13
CA SER A 35 -14.11 -2.53 -22.37
C SER A 35 -13.13 -2.74 -21.21
N TRP A 36 -13.20 -3.88 -20.53
CA TRP A 36 -12.26 -4.26 -19.49
C TRP A 36 -10.84 -4.41 -20.05
N GLN A 37 -10.66 -5.09 -21.18
CA GLN A 37 -9.34 -5.22 -21.82
C GLN A 37 -8.79 -3.86 -22.26
N LYS A 38 -9.62 -2.96 -22.80
CA LYS A 38 -9.21 -1.58 -23.14
C LYS A 38 -8.81 -0.81 -21.89
N PHE A 39 -9.57 -0.93 -20.81
CA PHE A 39 -9.27 -0.29 -19.53
C PHE A 39 -7.92 -0.75 -18.96
N VAL A 40 -7.67 -2.06 -18.92
CA VAL A 40 -6.39 -2.64 -18.46
C VAL A 40 -5.21 -2.11 -19.29
N LYS A 41 -5.38 -1.98 -20.61
CA LYS A 41 -4.33 -1.42 -21.49
C LYS A 41 -4.11 0.08 -21.28
N GLN A 42 -5.19 0.84 -21.11
CA GLN A 42 -5.13 2.29 -20.93
C GLN A 42 -4.60 2.71 -19.57
N ARG A 43 -4.89 1.91 -18.55
CA ARG A 43 -4.52 2.15 -17.16
C ARG A 43 -3.52 1.10 -16.66
N ALA A 44 -2.57 0.73 -17.50
CA ALA A 44 -1.60 -0.32 -17.21
C ALA A 44 -0.85 -0.07 -15.88
N GLU A 45 -0.64 1.19 -15.52
CA GLU A 45 -0.05 1.62 -14.25
C GLU A 45 -0.86 1.18 -13.00
N LEU A 46 -2.18 1.02 -13.11
CA LEU A 46 -3.01 0.50 -11.99
C LEU A 46 -2.84 -1.00 -11.79
N PHE A 47 -2.38 -1.71 -12.82
CA PHE A 47 -2.23 -3.16 -12.83
C PHE A 47 -0.78 -3.62 -12.79
N GLN A 48 0.17 -2.69 -12.85
CA GLN A 48 1.54 -2.94 -12.43
C GLN A 48 1.51 -3.11 -10.91
N ALA A 49 1.80 -4.33 -10.45
CA ALA A 49 2.04 -4.58 -9.04
C ALA A 49 3.02 -3.52 -8.55
N ALA A 50 2.67 -2.83 -7.47
CA ALA A 50 3.57 -1.89 -6.82
C ALA A 50 4.95 -2.54 -6.75
N SER A 51 5.99 -1.85 -7.24
CA SER A 51 7.36 -2.31 -7.04
C SER A 51 7.48 -2.66 -5.56
N PRO A 52 8.03 -3.84 -5.19
CA PRO A 52 8.11 -4.24 -3.81
C PRO A 52 8.72 -3.06 -3.07
N VAL A 53 7.88 -2.43 -2.23
CA VAL A 53 8.38 -1.51 -1.23
C VAL A 53 9.31 -2.42 -0.45
N TYR A 54 10.62 -2.18 -0.55
CA TYR A 54 11.55 -2.73 0.42
C TYR A 54 11.05 -2.18 1.74
N GLU A 55 10.22 -2.96 2.43
CA GLU A 55 9.88 -2.74 3.83
C GLU A 55 11.19 -2.95 4.57
N SER A 56 12.02 -1.92 4.60
CA SER A 56 13.09 -1.82 5.58
C SER A 56 12.38 -1.71 6.92
N HIS A 57 12.10 -2.86 7.53
CA HIS A 57 11.62 -2.89 8.89
C HIS A 57 12.72 -2.30 9.77
N TYR A 58 12.37 -1.27 10.55
CA TYR A 58 13.29 -0.70 11.51
C TYR A 58 13.84 -1.85 12.39
N ALA A 59 15.17 -1.98 12.42
CA ALA A 59 15.89 -3.03 13.15
C ALA A 59 15.69 -4.47 12.62
N GLU A 60 15.64 -4.65 11.30
CA GLU A 60 15.70 -5.98 10.66
C GLU A 60 16.93 -6.78 11.16
N GLY A 61 16.70 -7.92 11.81
CA GLY A 61 17.77 -8.79 12.36
C GLY A 61 18.11 -8.58 13.84
N PHE A 62 17.44 -7.66 14.54
CA PHE A 62 17.56 -7.51 15.99
C PHE A 62 16.36 -8.17 16.69
N SER A 63 16.62 -9.03 17.68
CA SER A 63 15.57 -9.51 18.58
C SER A 63 15.28 -8.46 19.65
N VAL A 64 14.00 -8.27 19.99
CA VAL A 64 13.59 -7.41 21.12
C VAL A 64 14.24 -7.89 22.43
N ASP A 65 14.44 -9.20 22.57
CA ASP A 65 15.05 -9.82 23.75
C ASP A 65 16.55 -9.50 23.90
N ASP A 66 17.21 -9.06 22.82
CA ASP A 66 18.62 -8.66 22.83
C ASP A 66 18.82 -7.17 23.14
N LEU A 67 17.73 -6.40 23.20
CA LEU A 67 17.78 -4.96 23.47
C LEU A 67 18.10 -4.72 24.95
N ARG A 68 19.12 -3.91 25.21
CA ARG A 68 19.49 -3.44 26.55
C ARG A 68 19.44 -1.92 26.58
N HIS A 69 18.88 -1.38 27.65
CA HIS A 69 18.90 0.06 27.90
C HIS A 69 20.18 0.43 28.64
N GLU A 70 21.08 1.12 27.96
CA GLU A 70 22.26 1.72 28.57
C GLU A 70 22.07 3.25 28.67
N PRO A 71 22.53 3.89 29.76
CA PRO A 71 22.47 5.33 29.87
C PRO A 71 23.39 5.96 28.82
N VAL A 72 22.84 6.88 28.02
CA VAL A 72 23.60 7.62 27.02
C VAL A 72 24.68 8.45 27.72
N THR A 73 25.94 8.21 27.35
CA THR A 73 27.06 8.98 27.89
C THR A 73 27.13 10.36 27.22
N ASN A 74 27.72 11.33 27.92
CA ASN A 74 27.94 12.66 27.35
C ASN A 74 28.79 12.63 26.07
N ALA A 75 29.70 11.65 25.93
CA ALA A 75 30.52 11.50 24.74
C ALA A 75 29.69 11.04 23.53
N GLU A 76 28.77 10.09 23.73
CA GLU A 76 27.84 9.61 22.70
C GLU A 76 26.85 10.70 22.28
N LEU A 77 26.34 11.48 23.25
CA LEU A 77 25.45 12.60 22.96
C LEU A 77 26.16 13.66 22.09
N MET A 78 27.39 14.02 22.43
CA MET A 78 28.17 14.98 21.65
C MET A 78 28.51 14.45 20.26
N ALA A 79 28.83 13.16 20.13
CA ALA A 79 29.07 12.52 18.84
C ALA A 79 27.80 12.55 17.96
N PHE A 80 26.64 12.22 18.54
CA PHE A 80 25.35 12.29 17.87
C PHE A 80 25.04 13.71 17.37
N LEU A 81 25.14 14.72 18.24
CA LEU A 81 24.87 16.11 17.87
C LEU A 81 25.80 16.59 16.74
N SER A 82 27.08 16.21 16.78
CA SER A 82 28.03 16.57 15.72
C SER A 82 27.71 15.93 14.37
N ALA A 83 27.23 14.68 14.36
CA ALA A 83 26.80 14.01 13.14
C ALA A 83 25.50 14.61 12.61
N PHE A 84 24.54 14.87 13.50
CA PHE A 84 23.24 15.44 13.18
C PHE A 84 23.36 16.87 12.62
N ASP A 85 24.15 17.74 13.25
CA ASP A 85 24.40 19.10 12.77
C ASP A 85 25.12 19.12 11.41
N ARG A 86 25.98 18.13 11.15
CA ARG A 86 26.65 17.98 9.85
C ARG A 86 25.67 17.60 8.74
N GLU A 87 24.72 16.71 9.04
CA GLU A 87 23.69 16.26 8.08
C GLU A 87 22.52 17.23 7.93
N ARG A 88 22.34 18.16 8.88
CA ARG A 88 21.28 19.17 8.85
C ARG A 88 21.31 20.06 7.60
N THR A 89 22.49 20.23 6.99
CA THR A 89 22.64 20.98 5.73
C THR A 89 21.97 20.31 4.51
N HIS A 90 21.58 19.04 4.61
CA HIS A 90 21.05 18.27 3.46
C HIS A 90 19.57 17.88 3.55
N ASN A 91 18.88 18.09 4.68
CA ASN A 91 17.54 17.50 4.87
C ASN A 91 16.54 18.36 5.67
N ASP A 92 16.65 19.70 5.61
CA ASP A 92 15.76 20.60 6.36
C ASP A 92 14.29 20.62 5.92
N ARG A 93 13.84 19.73 5.02
CA ARG A 93 12.42 19.63 4.60
C ARG A 93 11.99 18.19 4.30
N PRO A 94 11.86 17.30 5.31
CA PRO A 94 11.32 15.95 5.09
C PRO A 94 9.87 15.97 4.55
N PHE A 95 9.14 17.08 4.70
CA PHE A 95 7.73 17.19 4.32
C PHE A 95 7.40 18.44 3.44
N GLY A 96 8.42 19.18 2.96
CA GLY A 96 8.22 20.40 2.17
C GLY A 96 7.66 21.61 2.95
N ASP A 97 7.30 22.69 2.23
CA ASP A 97 6.73 23.94 2.79
C ASP A 97 5.23 23.86 3.10
N HIS A 98 4.62 22.68 2.97
CA HIS A 98 3.15 22.50 2.96
C HIS A 98 2.69 21.46 3.98
N VAL A 99 3.27 21.47 5.18
CA VAL A 99 2.71 20.74 6.32
C VAL A 99 1.78 21.67 7.07
N GLU A 100 0.48 21.44 6.93
CA GLU A 100 -0.52 22.02 7.82
C GLU A 100 -0.54 21.19 9.11
N TYR A 101 -0.05 21.76 10.21
CA TYR A 101 -0.20 21.15 11.52
C TYR A 101 -1.64 21.36 11.98
N ALA A 102 -2.43 20.28 12.00
CA ALA A 102 -3.65 20.26 12.79
C ALA A 102 -3.23 20.03 14.25
N GLU A 103 -3.34 21.05 15.10
CA GLU A 103 -3.28 20.85 16.54
C GLU A 103 -4.38 19.86 16.91
N GLN A 104 -3.97 18.68 17.37
CA GLN A 104 -4.88 17.64 17.78
C GLN A 104 -4.71 17.50 19.28
N ASP A 105 -5.67 18.06 20.02
CA ASP A 105 -5.75 18.01 21.48
C ASP A 105 -6.09 16.58 21.91
N TRP A 106 -5.07 15.73 22.01
CA TRP A 106 -5.21 14.40 22.59
C TRP A 106 -5.25 14.54 24.12
N GLU A 107 -6.45 14.54 24.69
CA GLU A 107 -6.62 14.27 26.11
C GLU A 107 -6.27 12.80 26.36
N ILE A 108 -5.22 12.57 27.16
CA ILE A 108 -4.87 11.24 27.65
C ILE A 108 -5.70 11.04 28.92
N GLU A 109 -6.70 10.16 28.87
CA GLU A 109 -7.44 9.74 30.07
C GLU A 109 -6.51 8.91 30.98
N GLU A 110 -6.45 9.26 32.27
CA GLU A 110 -5.74 8.54 33.34
C GLU A 110 -6.43 7.23 33.74
#